data_AF-A0A8X6LCE0-F1
#
_entry.id   AF-A0A8X6LCE0-F1
#
_cell.length_a   1.000
_cell.length_b   1.000
_cell.length_c   1.000
_cell.angle_alpha   90.00
_cell.angle_beta   90.00
_cell.angle_gamma   90.00
#
_symmetry.space_group_name_H-M   'P 1'
#
loop_
_entity.id
_entity.type
_entity.pdbx_description
1 polymer ?
#
loop_
_entity_poly.entity_id
_entity_poly.type
_entity_poly.pdbx_seq_one_letter_code
_entity_poly.pdbx_strand_id
1 'polypeptide(L)' 'MPISTSGSYTQGPSCFDRMKMGFGIGFCVGLASGALFGGFSALRYGIRGRELIQSVGKMMIQGGGTFGTFMAIGTGIRC' A
#
# COMPACT_ATOMS: atom_id res chain seq x y z
N MET A 1 -25.23 -21.37 -2.38
CA MET A 1 -24.58 -20.90 -1.14
C MET A 1 -23.75 -19.66 -1.45
N PRO A 2 -24.14 -18.45 -1.02
CA PRO A 2 -23.25 -17.30 -1.12
C PRO A 2 -22.09 -17.51 -0.15
N ILE A 3 -20.86 -17.47 -0.66
CA ILE A 3 -19.66 -17.62 0.14
C ILE A 3 -19.47 -16.35 0.98
N SER A 4 -19.43 -16.54 2.30
CA SER A 4 -19.12 -15.52 3.28
C SER A 4 -17.70 -15.01 3.04
N THR A 5 -17.57 -13.83 2.43
CA THR A 5 -16.34 -13.03 2.53
C THR A 5 -16.40 -12.31 3.87
N SER A 6 -15.73 -12.90 4.86
CA SER A 6 -15.47 -12.31 6.16
C SER A 6 -14.80 -10.94 6.00
N GLY A 7 -15.49 -9.91 6.50
CA GLY A 7 -15.03 -8.53 6.50
C GLY A 7 -16.07 -7.60 7.11
N SER A 8 -16.45 -7.91 8.36
CA SER A 8 -17.22 -7.12 9.31
C SER A 8 -17.36 -5.63 8.98
N TYR A 9 -18.55 -5.12 8.66
CA TYR A 9 -18.98 -3.74 9.00
C TYR A 9 -20.51 -3.66 9.07
N THR A 10 -21.04 -4.09 10.21
CA THR A 10 -22.45 -3.97 10.66
C THR A 10 -22.84 -2.53 11.07
N GLN A 11 -21.96 -1.54 10.91
CA GLN A 11 -22.33 -0.13 11.00
C GLN A 11 -21.65 0.59 9.84
N GLY A 12 -22.36 1.52 9.18
CA GLY A 12 -21.75 2.37 8.15
C GLY A 12 -20.42 2.93 8.68
N PRO A 13 -19.26 2.53 8.14
CA PRO A 13 -17.98 2.94 8.70
C PRO A 13 -17.85 4.45 8.51
N SER A 14 -17.57 5.19 9.59
CA SER A 14 -17.32 6.63 9.55
C SER A 14 -16.33 6.98 8.44
N CYS A 15 -16.42 8.20 7.89
CA CYS A 15 -15.54 8.65 6.80
C CYS A 15 -14.07 8.37 7.10
N PHE A 16 -13.71 8.49 8.37
CA PHE A 16 -12.38 8.22 8.89
C PHE A 16 -11.95 6.74 8.82
N ASP A 17 -12.86 5.80 9.04
CA ASP A 17 -12.56 4.38 8.99
C ASP A 17 -12.39 3.90 7.54
N ARG A 18 -13.19 4.45 6.61
CA ARG A 18 -12.99 4.31 5.15
C ARG A 18 -11.67 4.91 4.69
N MET A 19 -11.29 6.08 5.20
CA MET A 19 -10.01 6.72 4.91
C MET A 19 -8.82 5.87 5.39
N LYS A 20 -8.90 5.35 6.62
CA LYS A 20 -7.87 4.46 7.20
C LYS A 20 -7.75 3.15 6.41
N MET A 21 -8.87 2.56 6.00
CA MET A 21 -8.89 1.34 5.18
C MET A 21 -8.30 1.61 3.79
N GLY A 22 -8.64 2.75 3.17
CA GLY A 22 -8.10 3.23 1.88
C GLY A 22 -6.60 3.50 1.92
N PHE A 23 -6.11 4.12 3.00
CA PHE A 23 -4.68 4.30 3.23
C PHE A 23 -3.97 2.96 3.37
N GLY A 24 -4.52 2.03 4.17
CA GLY A 24 -3.93 0.72 4.42
C GLY A 24 -3.77 -0.11 3.15
N ILE A 25 -4.81 -0.18 2.31
CA ILE A 25 -4.74 -0.90 1.04
C ILE A 25 -3.78 -0.22 0.05
N GLY A 26 -3.82 1.12 -0.05
CA GLY A 26 -2.95 1.87 -0.96
C GLY A 26 -1.48 1.77 -0.57
N PHE A 27 -1.19 1.83 0.72
CA PHE A 27 0.15 1.63 1.27
C PHE A 27 0.66 0.21 1.00
N CYS A 28 -0.17 -0.80 1.21
CA CYS A 28 0.21 -2.21 0.96
C CYS A 28 0.50 -2.47 -0.53
N VAL A 29 -0.32 -1.91 -1.43
CA VAL A 29 -0.11 -2.00 -2.88
C VAL A 29 1.14 -1.23 -3.34
N GLY A 30 1.38 -0.04 -2.79
CA GLY A 30 2.58 0.76 -3.08
C GLY A 30 3.87 0.09 -2.57
N LEU A 31 3.81 -0.57 -1.40
CA LEU A 31 4.91 -1.38 -0.89
C LEU A 31 5.14 -2.62 -1.75
N ALA A 32 4.09 -3.36 -2.14
CA ALA A 32 4.23 -4.57 -2.96
C ALA A 32 4.77 -4.27 -4.36
N SER A 33 4.29 -3.22 -5.02
CA SER A 33 4.81 -2.77 -6.32
C SER A 33 6.24 -2.23 -6.21
N GLY A 34 6.55 -1.49 -5.15
CA GLY A 34 7.91 -1.06 -4.82
C GLY A 34 8.86 -2.23 -4.50
N ALA A 35 8.36 -3.31 -3.88
CA ALA A 35 9.09 -4.54 -3.61
C ALA A 35 9.40 -5.31 -4.88
N LEU A 36 8.41 -5.43 -5.77
CA LEU A 36 8.54 -6.18 -7.00
C LEU A 36 9.47 -5.44 -7.97
N PHE A 37 9.22 -4.17 -8.28
CA PHE A 37 10.08 -3.42 -9.20
C PHE A 37 11.44 -3.05 -8.59
N GLY A 38 11.46 -2.66 -7.32
CA GLY A 38 12.69 -2.36 -6.59
C GLY A 38 13.52 -3.60 -6.35
N GLY A 39 12.91 -4.71 -5.91
CA GLY A 39 13.54 -5.99 -5.63
C GLY A 39 13.99 -6.74 -6.90
N PHE A 40 13.24 -6.69 -8.00
CA PHE A 40 13.66 -7.32 -9.25
C PHE A 40 14.79 -6.54 -9.94
N SER A 41 14.76 -5.19 -9.90
CA SER A 41 15.88 -4.36 -10.38
C SER A 41 17.13 -4.57 -9.52
N ALA A 42 16.95 -4.63 -8.21
CA ALA A 42 17.95 -4.94 -7.21
C ALA A 42 18.67 -6.29 -7.43
N LEU A 43 17.90 -7.36 -7.59
CA LEU A 43 18.42 -8.71 -7.79
C LEU A 43 19.14 -8.84 -9.13
N ARG A 44 18.68 -8.09 -10.15
CA ARG A 44 19.25 -8.09 -11.51
C ARG A 44 20.51 -7.23 -11.64
N TYR A 45 20.65 -6.16 -10.85
CA TYR A 45 21.84 -5.30 -10.82
C TYR A 45 22.97 -5.83 -9.91
N GLY A 46 22.75 -6.92 -9.18
CA GLY A 46 23.80 -7.54 -8.36
C GLY A 46 24.26 -6.72 -7.15
N ILE A 47 23.52 -5.65 -6.79
CA ILE A 47 23.84 -4.79 -5.65
C ILE A 47 23.54 -5.57 -4.36
N ARG A 48 24.58 -5.83 -3.57
CA ARG A 48 24.50 -6.65 -2.35
C ARG A 48 24.07 -5.83 -1.13
N GLY A 49 23.02 -6.27 -0.46
CA GLY A 49 22.79 -6.04 0.97
C GLY A 49 22.18 -4.67 1.32
N ARG A 50 22.99 -3.76 1.88
CA ARG A 50 22.50 -2.56 2.60
C ARG A 50 22.00 -1.44 1.68
N GLU A 51 22.73 -1.17 0.59
CA GLU A 51 22.42 -0.08 -0.34
C GLU A 51 21.16 -0.39 -1.17
N LEU A 52 20.93 -1.69 -1.40
CA LEU A 52 19.73 -2.27 -1.97
C LEU A 52 18.48 -1.94 -1.15
N ILE A 53 18.54 -2.30 0.14
CA ILE A 53 17.43 -2.14 1.07
C ILE A 53 17.18 -0.67 1.33
N GLN A 54 18.21 0.18 1.36
CA GLN A 54 18.03 1.62 1.47
C GLN A 54 17.36 2.23 0.22
N SER A 55 17.77 1.84 -0.98
CA SER A 55 17.18 2.37 -2.22
C SER A 55 15.75 1.85 -2.45
N VAL A 56 15.54 0.55 -2.27
CA VAL A 56 14.20 -0.07 -2.36
C VAL A 56 13.30 0.43 -1.25
N GLY A 57 13.80 0.54 -0.01
CA GLY A 57 13.06 1.09 1.13
C GLY A 57 12.65 2.55 0.92
N LYS A 58 13.52 3.39 0.34
CA LYS A 58 13.16 4.76 -0.06
C LYS A 58 12.05 4.76 -1.11
N MET A 59 12.18 3.95 -2.16
CA MET A 59 11.15 3.87 -3.22
C MET A 59 9.83 3.29 -2.70
N MET A 60 9.89 2.34 -1.77
CA MET A 60 8.74 1.75 -1.09
C MET A 60 8.01 2.76 -0.21
N ILE A 61 8.72 3.52 0.62
CA ILE A 61 8.10 4.51 1.50
C ILE A 61 7.57 5.69 0.69
N GLN A 62 8.29 6.12 -0.34
CA GLN A 62 7.86 7.20 -1.23
C GLN A 62 6.64 6.79 -2.08
N GLY A 63 6.67 5.58 -2.66
CA GLY A 63 5.55 5.02 -3.42
C GLY A 63 4.35 4.67 -2.53
N GLY A 64 4.57 3.90 -1.47
CA GLY A 64 3.53 3.54 -0.50
C GLY A 64 2.88 4.74 0.18
N GLY A 65 3.67 5.76 0.53
CA GLY A 65 3.17 7.01 1.09
C GLY A 65 2.24 7.73 0.11
N THR A 66 2.69 7.95 -1.13
CA THR A 66 1.87 8.65 -2.14
C THR A 66 0.62 7.86 -2.54
N PHE A 67 0.75 6.56 -2.86
CA PHE A 67 -0.40 5.72 -3.23
C PHE A 67 -1.41 5.56 -2.09
N GLY A 68 -0.93 5.39 -0.84
CA GLY A 68 -1.78 5.35 0.34
C GLY A 68 -2.51 6.67 0.57
N THR A 69 -1.81 7.80 0.49
CA THR A 69 -2.41 9.13 0.68
C THR A 69 -3.41 9.49 -0.42
N PHE A 70 -3.13 9.17 -1.70
CA PHE A 70 -4.08 9.40 -2.79
C PHE A 70 -5.36 8.56 -2.63
N MET A 71 -5.23 7.27 -2.29
CA MET A 71 -6.40 6.42 -2.05
C MET A 71 -7.16 6.84 -0.79
N ALA A 72 -6.48 7.29 0.26
CA ALA A 72 -7.10 7.82 1.47
C ALA A 72 -7.89 9.11 1.21
N ILE A 73 -7.34 10.02 0.40
CA ILE A 73 -8.04 11.25 -0.01
C ILE A 73 -9.21 10.89 -0.94
N GLY A 74 -9.02 9.98 -1.90
CA GLY A 74 -10.07 9.53 -2.81
C GLY A 74 -11.25 8.88 -2.08
N THR A 75 -10.99 8.08 -1.04
CA THR A 75 -12.05 7.55 -0.18
C THR A 75 -12.62 8.61 0.73
N GLY A 76 -11.80 9.53 1.27
CA GLY A 76 -12.27 10.65 2.09
C GLY A 76 -13.22 11.60 1.37
N ILE A 77 -12.97 11.91 0.09
CA ILE A 77 -13.88 12.71 -0.76
C ILE A 77 -15.15 11.91 -1.12
N ARG A 78 -15.06 10.57 -1.14
CA ARG A 78 -16.17 9.67 -1.50
C ARG A 78 -17.05 9.25 -0.33
N CYS A 79 -16.66 9.58 0.90
CA CYS A 79 -17.47 9.34 2.09
C CYS A 79 -18.66 10.29 2.19
#